data_AF-A0A2W6D776-F1
#
_entry.id   AF-A0A2W6D776-F1
#
_cell.length_a   1.000
_cell.length_b   1.000
_cell.length_c   1.000
_cell.angle_alpha   90.00
_cell.angle_beta   90.00
_cell.angle_gamma   90.00
#
_symmetry.space_group_name_H-M   'P 1'
#
loop_
_entity.id
_entity.type
_entity.pdbx_description
1 polymer ?
#
loop_
_entity_poly.entity_id
_entity_poly.type
_entity_poly.pdbx_seq_one_letter_code
_entity_poly.pdbx_strand_id
1 'polypeptide(L)' 'VRAVLECAGIHDVLSKSLGSDNPINIVHATVAALKELVRPEEVAARRGLPLEDVAPAGLLRARAKGA' A
#
# COMPACT_ATOMS: atom_id res chain seq x y z
N VAL A 1 -1.75 -6.35 -13.21
CA VAL A 1 -2.09 -5.65 -11.95
C VAL A 1 -3.26 -6.31 -11.25
N ARG A 2 -4.50 -6.25 -11.79
CA ARG A 2 -5.72 -6.76 -11.13
C ARG A 2 -5.58 -8.16 -10.51
N ALA A 3 -5.17 -9.17 -11.28
CA ALA A 3 -5.01 -10.54 -10.77
C ALA A 3 -4.07 -10.63 -9.55
N VAL A 4 -3.02 -9.81 -9.50
CA VAL A 4 -2.09 -9.78 -8.36
C VAL A 4 -2.78 -9.19 -7.12
N LEU A 5 -3.52 -8.08 -7.29
CA LEU A 5 -4.19 -7.38 -6.19
C LEU A 5 -5.39 -8.17 -5.64
N GLU A 6 -6.15 -8.83 -6.51
CA GLU A 6 -7.26 -9.72 -6.12
C GLU A 6 -6.75 -10.91 -5.31
N CYS A 7 -5.68 -11.58 -5.77
CA CYS A 7 -5.06 -12.67 -5.01
C CYS A 7 -4.45 -12.20 -3.68
N ALA A 8 -4.04 -10.93 -3.59
CA ALA A 8 -3.56 -10.33 -2.35
C ALA A 8 -4.70 -9.90 -1.39
N GLY A 9 -5.97 -10.07 -1.79
CA GLY A 9 -7.13 -9.69 -0.97
C GLY A 9 -7.41 -8.18 -0.94
N ILE A 10 -6.90 -7.42 -1.91
CA ILE A 10 -7.13 -5.97 -2.00
C ILE A 10 -8.40 -5.73 -2.79
N HIS A 11 -9.43 -5.23 -2.12
CA HIS A 11 -10.77 -5.03 -2.69
C HIS A 11 -10.92 -3.65 -3.35
N ASP A 12 -10.44 -2.59 -2.70
CA ASP A 12 -10.64 -1.21 -3.13
C ASP A 12 -9.32 -0.51 -3.42
N VAL A 13 -8.98 -0.40 -4.71
CA VAL A 13 -7.73 0.24 -5.16
C VAL A 13 -7.85 0.71 -6.61
N LEU A 14 -7.24 1.86 -6.91
CA LEU A 14 -7.08 2.36 -8.27
C LEU A 14 -5.66 2.08 -8.75
N SER A 15 -5.52 1.59 -9.98
CA SER A 15 -4.20 1.35 -10.59
C SER A 15 -4.23 1.56 -12.09
N LYS A 16 -3.07 1.90 -12.66
CA LYS A 16 -2.85 2.03 -14.10
C LYS A 16 -1.42 1.64 -14.45
N SER A 17 -1.23 0.84 -15.51
CA SER A 17 0.09 0.63 -16.11
C SER A 17 0.43 1.81 -17.03
N LEU A 18 1.58 2.45 -16.82
CA LEU A 18 2.03 3.64 -17.55
C LEU A 18 3.21 3.39 -18.50
N GLY A 19 3.73 2.16 -18.53
CA GLY A 19 4.89 1.79 -19.35
C GLY A 19 4.56 0.59 -20.24
N SER A 20 5.35 -0.47 -20.09
CA SER A 20 5.18 -1.71 -20.85
C SER A 20 3.80 -2.35 -20.65
N ASP A 21 3.29 -2.92 -21.75
CA ASP A 21 2.09 -3.76 -21.81
C ASP A 21 2.40 -5.26 -21.66
N ASN A 22 3.68 -5.65 -21.60
CA ASN A 22 4.09 -7.03 -21.38
C ASN A 22 3.61 -7.55 -20.01
N PRO A 23 2.81 -8.63 -19.94
CA PRO A 23 2.21 -9.11 -18.69
C PRO A 23 3.23 -9.44 -17.60
N ILE A 24 4.37 -10.03 -17.95
CA ILE A 24 5.41 -10.39 -16.97
C ILE A 24 6.00 -9.14 -16.32
N ASN A 25 6.31 -8.12 -17.11
CA ASN A 25 6.84 -6.85 -16.60
C ASN A 25 5.81 -6.12 -15.74
N ILE A 26 4.53 -6.16 -16.12
CA ILE A 26 3.44 -5.59 -15.31
C ILE A 26 3.37 -6.29 -13.96
N VAL A 27 3.48 -7.61 -13.90
CA VAL A 27 3.45 -8.36 -12.63
C VAL A 27 4.65 -7.99 -11.75
N HIS A 28 5.87 -7.98 -12.31
CA HIS A 28 7.07 -7.56 -11.58
C HIS A 28 6.97 -6.13 -11.05
N ALA A 29 6.51 -5.19 -11.88
CA ALA A 29 6.29 -3.81 -11.46
C ALA A 29 5.22 -3.69 -10.36
N THR A 30 4.14 -4.49 -10.46
CA THR A 30 3.09 -4.52 -9.41
C THR A 30 3.68 -5.02 -8.09
N VAL A 31 4.47 -6.09 -8.11
CA VAL A 31 5.11 -6.63 -6.90
C VAL A 31 6.14 -5.67 -6.33
N ALA A 32 6.93 -4.99 -7.17
CA ALA A 32 7.86 -3.96 -6.72
C ALA A 32 7.12 -2.80 -6.02
N ALA A 33 6.06 -2.26 -6.62
CA ALA A 33 5.25 -1.20 -6.03
C ALA A 33 4.66 -1.60 -4.66
N LEU A 34 4.21 -2.84 -4.50
CA LEU A 34 3.71 -3.35 -3.21
C LEU A 34 4.82 -3.43 -2.14
N LYS A 35 6.06 -3.75 -2.53
CA LYS A 35 7.21 -3.79 -1.61
C LYS A 35 7.68 -2.41 -1.16
N GLU A 36 7.40 -1.37 -1.93
CA GLU A 36 7.75 0.01 -1.60
C GLU A 36 6.78 0.65 -0.59
N LEU A 37 5.62 0.03 -0.35
CA LEU A 37 4.68 0.49 0.66
C LEU A 37 5.27 0.35 2.06
N VAL A 38 5.10 1.38 2.89
CA VAL A 38 5.61 1.42 4.26
C VAL A 38 4.44 1.55 5.22
N ARG A 39 4.47 0.77 6.30
CA ARG A 39 3.41 0.87 7.33
C ARG A 39 3.62 2.12 8.18
N PRO A 40 2.54 2.80 8.63
CA PRO A 40 2.68 4.03 9.38
C PRO A 40 3.43 3.84 10.72
N GLU A 41 3.37 2.66 11.32
CA GLU A 41 4.12 2.33 12.55
C GLU A 41 5.63 2.26 12.29
N GLU A 42 6.04 1.76 11.13
CA GLU A 42 7.46 1.70 10.75
C GLU A 42 8.02 3.11 10.57
N VAL A 43 7.23 4.01 9.99
CA VAL A 43 7.60 5.42 9.87
C VAL A 43 7.69 6.07 11.25
N ALA A 44 6.72 5.83 12.14
CA ALA A 44 6.72 6.35 13.50
C ALA A 44 7.92 5.85 14.31
N ALA A 45 8.18 4.54 14.29
CA ALA A 45 9.33 3.92 14.95
C ALA A 45 10.66 4.48 14.43
N ARG A 46 10.82 4.60 13.11
CA ARG A 46 12.03 5.17 12.50
C ARG A 46 12.27 6.63 12.88
N ARG A 47 11.19 7.39 13.11
CA ARG A 47 11.24 8.81 13.50
C ARG A 47 11.28 9.02 15.02
N GLY A 48 11.02 7.98 15.83
CA GLY A 48 10.94 8.10 17.28
C GLY A 48 9.75 8.93 17.77
N LEU A 49 8.68 9.00 16.98
CA LEU A 49 7.48 9.78 17.28
C LEU A 49 6.29 8.87 17.57
N PRO A 50 5.29 9.33 18.35
CA PRO A 50 4.05 8.58 18.51
C PRO A 50 3.29 8.51 17.17
N LEU A 51 2.44 7.48 17.04
CA LEU A 51 1.72 7.23 15.79
C LEU A 51 0.74 8.37 15.45
N GLU A 52 0.13 9.00 16.45
CA GLU A 52 -0.78 10.14 16.25
C GLU A 52 -0.13 11.35 15.56
N ASP A 53 1.17 11.55 15.76
CA ASP A 53 1.91 12.67 15.16
C ASP A 53 2.35 12.37 13.72
N VAL A 54 2.34 11.09 13.33
CA VAL A 54 2.83 10.63 12.02
C VAL A 54 1.68 10.31 11.05
N ALA A 55 0.59 9.74 11.56
CA ALA A 55 -0.53 9.30 10.74
C ALA A 55 -1.70 10.29 10.79
N PRO A 56 -2.30 10.66 9.64
CA PRO A 56 -3.42 11.59 9.61
C PRO A 56 -4.70 10.97 10.22
N ALA A 57 -5.59 11.81 10.76
CA ALA A 57 -6.81 11.37 11.44
C ALA A 57 -7.76 10.52 10.58
N GLY A 58 -7.75 10.68 9.25
CA GLY A 58 -8.52 9.82 8.34
C GLY A 58 -8.04 8.36 8.38
N LEU A 59 -6.72 8.16 8.36
CA LEU A 59 -6.10 6.83 8.41
C LEU A 59 -6.32 6.17 9.77
N LEU A 60 -6.15 6.91 10.87
CA LEU A 60 -6.37 6.41 12.23
C LEU A 60 -7.81 5.92 12.43
N ARG A 61 -8.79 6.69 11.93
CA ARG A 61 -10.21 6.30 11.95
C ARG A 61 -10.49 5.06 11.11
N ALA A 62 -9.90 4.98 9.91
CA ALA A 62 -10.06 3.81 9.04
C ALA A 62 -9.49 2.54 9.71
N ARG A 63 -8.34 2.65 10.37
CA ARG A 63 -7.72 1.55 11.11
C ARG A 63 -8.59 1.07 12.29
N ALA A 64 -9.15 1.99 13.07
CA ALA A 64 -10.02 1.64 14.19
C ALA A 64 -11.31 0.93 13.75
N LYS A 65 -11.78 1.15 12.52
CA LYS A 65 -12.96 0.49 11.95
C LYS A 65 -12.67 -0.89 11.36
N GLY A 66 -11.42 -1.15 10.98
CA GLY A 66 -10.98 -2.39 10.34
C GLY A 66 -10.31 -3.39 11.29
N ALA A 67 -10.35 -3.15 12.60
CA ALA A 67 -9.92 -4.07 13.66
C ALA A 67 -11.12 -4.82 14.25
#